data_AF-A0A7Z9W899-F1
#
_entry.id   AF-A0A7Z9W899-F1
#
_cell.length_a   1.000
_cell.length_b   1.000
_cell.length_c   1.000
_cell.angle_alpha   90.00
_cell.angle_beta   90.00
_cell.angle_gamma   90.00
#
_symmetry.space_group_name_H-M   'P 1'
#
loop_
_entity.id
_entity.type
_entity.pdbx_description
1 polymer ?
#
loop_
_entity_poly.entity_id
_entity_poly.type
_entity_poly.pdbx_seq_one_letter_code
_entity_poly.pdbx_strand_id
1 'polypeptide(L)' 'MRVGKRHLIVVGDRLLIRPDESQDKSPAGLYLPATVREKEDVWGGVVVEVGP' A
#
# COMPACT_ATOMS: atom_id res chain seq x y z
N MET A 1 7.11 12.66 2.52
CA MET A 1 7.46 11.67 3.58
C MET A 1 8.70 10.87 3.17
N ARG A 2 9.53 10.33 4.09
CA ARG A 2 10.70 9.48 3.74
C ARG A 2 10.28 8.00 3.77
N VAL A 3 10.25 7.32 2.61
CA VAL A 3 9.98 5.87 2.51
C VAL A 3 11.31 5.16 2.31
N GLY A 4 11.79 4.47 3.36
CA GLY A 4 13.14 3.89 3.39
C GLY A 4 14.23 4.96 3.26
N LYS A 5 15.15 4.80 2.31
CA LYS A 5 16.24 5.76 2.05
C LYS A 5 15.85 6.92 1.13
N ARG A 6 14.64 6.91 0.54
CA ARG A 6 14.22 7.86 -0.50
C ARG A 6 13.17 8.84 0.02
N HIS A 7 13.28 10.09 -0.42
CA HIS A 7 12.26 11.11 -0.19
C HIS A 7 11.29 11.08 -1.37
N LEU A 8 10.03 10.74 -1.11
CA LEU A 8 8.97 10.81 -2.11
C LEU A 8 8.16 12.09 -1.89
N ILE A 9 7.90 12.77 -2.99
CA ILE A 9 7.03 13.95 -3.08
C ILE A 9 5.89 13.57 -4.01
N VAL A 10 4.66 13.75 -3.53
CA VAL A 10 3.46 13.51 -4.33
C VAL A 10 3.11 14.79 -5.08
N VAL A 11 2.80 14.70 -6.38
CA VAL A 11 2.51 15.85 -7.25
C VAL A 11 1.19 15.61 -8.00
N GLY A 12 0.33 16.63 -8.04
CA GLY A 12 -0.99 16.59 -8.66
C GLY A 12 -2.03 15.81 -7.84
N ASP A 13 -3.11 15.36 -8.49
CA ASP A 13 -4.21 14.61 -7.85
C ASP A 13 -3.83 13.14 -7.57
N ARG A 14 -2.83 12.95 -6.70
CA ARG A 14 -2.33 11.63 -6.32
C ARG A 14 -2.25 11.54 -4.81
N LEU A 15 -2.46 10.32 -4.31
CA LEU A 15 -2.37 10.00 -2.90
C LEU A 15 -1.23 9.01 -2.68
N LEU A 16 -0.41 9.28 -1.67
CA LEU A 16 0.50 8.28 -1.13
C LEU A 16 -0.24 7.50 -0.05
N ILE A 17 -0.38 6.20 -0.28
CA ILE A 17 -1.05 5.28 0.64
C ILE A 17 0.00 4.36 1.25
N ARG A 18 0.01 4.26 2.58
CA ARG A 18 0.73 3.19 3.28
C ARG A 18 -0.20 1.98 3.38
N PRO A 19 0.10 0.85 2.71
CA PRO A 19 -0.73 -0.34 2.79
C PRO A 19 -0.79 -0.88 4.21
N ASP A 20 -1.96 -1.39 4.62
CA ASP A 20 -2.08 -2.13 5.87
C ASP A 20 -1.38 -3.50 5.78
N GLU A 21 -0.70 -3.90 6.86
CA GLU A 21 0.11 -5.13 6.91
C GLU A 21 -0.74 -6.43 6.91
N SER A 22 -2.07 -6.32 6.99
CA SER A 22 -3.00 -7.45 7.23
C SER A 22 -3.36 -8.30 6.01
N GLN A 23 -2.59 -8.30 4.91
CA GLN A 23 -2.89 -9.03 3.67
C GLN A 23 -2.32 -10.46 3.60
N ASP A 24 -2.01 -11.08 4.74
CA ASP A 24 -1.39 -12.42 4.78
C ASP A 24 -2.39 -13.55 4.55
N LYS A 25 -3.67 -13.27 4.81
CA LYS A 25 -4.76 -14.22 4.70
C LYS A 25 -5.88 -13.64 3.85
N SER A 26 -6.41 -14.45 2.94
CA SER A 26 -7.63 -14.10 2.23
C SER A 26 -8.80 -13.99 3.21
N PRO A 27 -9.91 -13.34 2.84
CA PRO A 27 -11.12 -13.32 3.66
C PRO A 27 -11.64 -14.72 4.07
N ALA A 28 -11.27 -15.75 3.29
CA ALA A 28 -11.58 -17.14 3.56
C ALA A 28 -10.57 -17.86 4.49
N GLY A 29 -9.57 -17.14 5.03
CA GLY A 29 -8.58 -17.66 5.97
C GLY A 29 -7.42 -18.43 5.35
N LEU A 30 -7.25 -18.37 4.03
CA LEU A 30 -6.14 -19.04 3.32
C LEU A 30 -4.91 -18.14 3.27
N TYR A 31 -3.72 -18.69 3.48
CA TYR A 31 -2.48 -17.95 3.29
C TYR A 31 -2.24 -17.65 1.82
N LEU A 32 -1.99 -16.37 1.53
CA LEU A 32 -1.70 -15.92 0.18
C LEU A 32 -0.22 -16.18 -0.14
N PRO A 33 0.10 -16.88 -1.25
CA PRO A 33 1.48 -16.99 -1.72
C PRO A 33 2.00 -15.63 -2.20
N ALA A 34 3.31 -15.42 -2.13
CA ALA A 34 3.97 -14.15 -2.45
C ALA A 34 3.63 -13.62 -3.86
N THR A 35 3.28 -14.51 -4.79
CA THR A 35 2.89 -14.17 -6.17
C THR A 35 1.55 -13.41 -6.27
N VAL A 36 0.68 -13.50 -5.25
CA VAL A 36 -0.63 -12.82 -5.25
C VAL A 36 -0.58 -11.49 -4.50
N ARG A 37 0.33 -11.34 -3.52
CA ARG A 37 0.54 -10.10 -2.76
C ARG A 37 0.87 -8.87 -3.61
N GLU A 38 1.56 -9.04 -4.74
CA GLU A 38 1.94 -7.91 -5.61
C GLU A 38 0.87 -7.54 -6.64
N LYS A 39 -0.16 -8.39 -6.81
CA LYS A 39 -1.17 -8.25 -7.88
C LYS A 39 -2.55 -7.82 -7.36
N GLU A 40 -2.77 -7.86 -6.05
CA GLU A 40 -3.95 -7.25 -5.46
C GLU A 40 -3.78 -5.73 -5.45
N ASP A 41 -4.77 -5.02 -5.99
CA ASP A 41 -4.91 -3.57 -5.77
C ASP A 41 -4.79 -3.31 -4.26
N VAL A 42 -4.15 -2.23 -3.82
CA VAL A 42 -4.04 -1.92 -2.38
C VAL A 42 -5.44 -1.66 -1.81
N TRP A 43 -6.15 -2.71 -1.37
CA TRP A 43 -7.57 -2.67 -0.93
C TRP A 43 -7.80 -1.79 0.30
N GLY A 44 -6.74 -1.34 0.97
CA GLY A 44 -6.83 -0.45 2.12
C GLY A 44 -5.45 -0.02 2.62
N GLY A 45 -5.43 1.14 3.24
CA GLY A 45 -4.23 1.71 3.83
C GLY A 45 -4.47 3.13 4.32
N VAL A 46 -3.50 3.67 5.03
CA VAL A 46 -3.58 5.02 5.58
C VAL A 46 -3.00 6.01 4.57
N VAL A 47 -3.76 7.06 4.25
CA VAL A 47 -3.28 8.19 3.45
C VAL A 47 -2.23 8.95 4.27
N VAL A 48 -1.01 8.99 3.75
CA VAL A 48 0.15 9.60 4.43
C VAL A 48 0.52 10.95 3.84
N GLU A 49 0.24 11.14 2.55
CA GLU A 49 0.51 12.40 1.86
C GLU A 49 -0.50 12.56 0.73
N VAL A 50 -1.06 13.76 0.63
CA VAL A 50 -1.88 14.18 -0.51
C VAL A 50 -1.04 15.10 -1.37
N GLY A 51 -1.14 14.95 -2.69
CA GLY A 51 -0.55 15.94 -3.58
C GLY A 51 -1.21 17.33 -3.40
N PRO A 52 -0.52 18.40 -3.79
CA PRO A 52 -1.10 19.75 -3.83
C PRO A 52 -2.33 19.85 -4.72
#